data_AF-A0A6P2FSN9-F1
#
_entry.id   AF-A0A6P2FSN9-F1
#
_cell.length_a   1.000
_cell.length_b   1.000
_cell.length_c   1.000
_cell.angle_alpha   90.00
_cell.angle_beta   90.00
_cell.angle_gamma   90.00
#
_symmetry.space_group_name_H-M   'P 1'
#
loop_
_entity.id
_entity.type
_entity.pdbx_description
1 polymer ?
#
loop_
_entity_poly.entity_id
_entity_poly.type
_entity_poly.pdbx_seq_one_letter_code
_entity_poly.pdbx_strand_id
1 'polypeptide(L)'
;MDTYQQIHDFTPAGAGKFADFIAEHAKPELDAGMHKLECLGVIEDNLNSPSAGPLAWELAAASAADGRAHTFAAELDDLIIEHVTPDE
;
A
#
# COMPACT_ATOMS: atom_id res chain seq x y z
N MET A 1 20.76 -6.53 -14.63
CA MET A 1 19.48 -7.21 -14.36
C MET A 1 18.95 -6.56 -13.10
N ASP A 2 17.96 -5.69 -13.24
CA ASP A 2 17.32 -5.09 -12.07
C ASP A 2 16.39 -6.15 -11.49
N THR A 3 16.70 -6.59 -10.27
CA THR A 3 15.84 -7.45 -9.47
C THR A 3 14.60 -6.64 -9.09
N TYR A 4 13.43 -7.08 -9.54
CA TYR A 4 12.16 -6.46 -9.19
C TYR A 4 11.65 -7.03 -7.86
N GLN A 5 11.10 -6.19 -7.00
CA GLN A 5 10.47 -6.61 -5.75
C GLN A 5 8.95 -6.57 -5.92
N GLN A 6 8.32 -7.74 -5.99
CA GLN A 6 6.87 -7.87 -6.10
C GLN A 6 6.24 -7.98 -4.70
N ILE A 7 5.20 -7.19 -4.44
CA ILE A 7 4.37 -7.24 -3.24
C ILE A 7 3.14 -8.07 -3.56
N HIS A 8 2.99 -9.19 -2.86
CA HIS A 8 1.83 -10.08 -3.03
C HIS A 8 0.64 -9.66 -2.18
N ASP A 9 0.91 -9.29 -0.93
CA ASP A 9 -0.09 -8.87 0.05
C ASP A 9 0.60 -8.19 1.25
N PHE A 10 -0.19 -7.68 2.19
CA PHE A 10 0.25 -7.35 3.53
C PHE A 10 0.48 -8.62 4.37
N THR A 11 1.42 -8.55 5.32
CA THR A 11 1.47 -9.49 6.44
C THR A 11 0.24 -9.32 7.33
N PRO A 12 -0.06 -10.24 8.26
CA PRO A 12 -1.18 -10.06 9.19
C PRO A 12 -1.11 -8.76 10.00
N ALA A 13 0.10 -8.30 10.34
CA ALA A 13 0.31 -7.03 11.04
C ALA A 13 0.01 -5.84 10.12
N GLY A 14 0.56 -5.83 8.90
CA GLY A 14 0.29 -4.80 7.90
C GLY A 14 -1.19 -4.72 7.51
N ALA A 15 -1.86 -5.87 7.40
CA ALA A 15 -3.29 -5.94 7.10
C ALA A 15 -4.13 -5.34 8.22
N GLY A 16 -3.77 -5.60 9.49
CA GLY A 16 -4.41 -4.98 10.65
C GLY A 16 -4.23 -3.46 10.63
N LYS A 17 -3.00 -2.98 10.41
CA LYS A 17 -2.67 -1.56 10.31
C LYS A 17 -3.44 -0.85 9.20
N PHE A 18 -3.55 -1.48 8.02
CA PHE A 18 -4.33 -0.96 6.90
C PHE A 18 -5.83 -0.92 7.22
N ALA A 19 -6.36 -1.98 7.83
CA ALA A 19 -7.76 -2.03 8.23
C ALA A 19 -8.10 -0.93 9.25
N ASP A 20 -7.24 -0.70 10.25
CA ASP A 20 -7.40 0.37 11.23
C ASP A 20 -7.39 1.75 10.55
N PHE A 21 -6.45 1.98 9.63
CA PHE A 21 -6.37 3.22 8.85
C PHE A 21 -7.65 3.48 8.03
N ILE A 22 -8.16 2.47 7.32
CA ILE A 22 -9.41 2.59 6.56
C ILE A 22 -10.60 2.83 7.49
N ALA A 23 -10.67 2.12 8.62
CA ALA A 23 -11.75 2.31 9.59
C ALA A 23 -11.74 3.71 10.22
N GLU A 24 -10.56 4.31 10.39
CA GLU A 24 -10.41 5.65 10.96
C GLU A 24 -10.74 6.76 9.96
N HIS A 25 -10.29 6.64 8.71
CA HIS A 25 -10.27 7.77 7.76
C HIS A 25 -11.23 7.63 6.58
N ALA A 26 -11.60 6.42 6.16
CA ALA A 26 -12.39 6.22 4.96
C ALA A 26 -13.90 6.42 5.20
N LYS A 27 -14.62 6.73 4.13
CA LYS A 27 -16.09 6.70 4.16
C LYS A 27 -16.61 5.28 4.39
N PRO A 28 -17.74 5.11 5.07
CA PRO A 28 -18.29 3.78 5.38
C PRO A 28 -18.75 3.00 4.15
N GLU A 29 -19.06 3.67 3.03
CA GLU A 29 -19.44 3.03 1.77
C GLU A 29 -18.25 2.53 0.92
N LEU A 30 -17.03 2.69 1.42
CA LEU A 30 -15.81 2.44 0.66
C LEU A 30 -15.47 0.94 0.57
N ASP A 31 -15.15 0.47 -0.62
CA ASP A 31 -14.65 -0.90 -0.82
C ASP A 31 -13.18 -0.99 -0.38
N ALA A 32 -12.96 -1.55 0.81
CA ALA A 32 -11.64 -1.73 1.40
C ALA A 32 -10.76 -2.69 0.57
N GLY A 33 -11.34 -3.66 -0.15
CA GLY A 33 -10.60 -4.60 -0.98
C GLY A 33 -10.02 -3.92 -2.22
N MET A 34 -10.80 -3.05 -2.87
CA MET A 34 -10.33 -2.26 -4.02
C MET A 34 -9.18 -1.32 -3.62
N HIS A 35 -9.32 -0.59 -2.50
CA HIS A 35 -8.30 0.34 -2.04
C HIS A 35 -7.06 -0.36 -1.48
N LYS A 36 -7.20 -1.59 -0.96
CA LYS A 36 -6.06 -2.43 -0.61
C LYS A 36 -5.20 -2.71 -1.84
N LEU A 37 -5.81 -3.11 -2.96
CA LEU A 37 -5.06 -3.38 -4.20
C LEU A 37 -4.38 -2.13 -4.74
N GLU A 38 -5.08 -0.98 -4.73
CA GLU A 38 -4.50 0.31 -5.12
C GLU A 38 -3.31 0.69 -4.23
N CYS A 39 -3.46 0.56 -2.91
CA CYS A 39 -2.42 0.83 -1.93
C CYS A 39 -1.18 -0.05 -2.16
N LEU A 40 -1.36 -1.36 -2.33
CA LEU A 40 -0.26 -2.30 -2.58
C LEU A 40 0.47 -1.96 -3.89
N GLY A 41 -0.27 -1.62 -4.95
CA GLY A 41 0.34 -1.22 -6.23
C GLY A 41 1.19 0.04 -6.13
N VAL A 42 0.71 1.08 -5.44
CA VAL A 42 1.49 2.32 -5.23
C VAL A 42 2.72 2.06 -4.35
N ILE A 43 2.59 1.24 -3.31
CA ILE A 43 3.73 0.87 -2.46
C ILE A 43 4.76 0.07 -3.26
N GLU A 44 4.33 -0.84 -4.15
CA GLU A 44 5.20 -1.61 -5.03
C GLU A 44 5.96 -0.71 -6.01
N ASP A 45 5.27 0.24 -6.64
CA ASP A 45 5.89 1.24 -7.51
C ASP A 45 6.93 2.08 -6.76
N ASN A 46 6.61 2.50 -5.52
CA ASN A 46 7.53 3.28 -4.69
C ASN A 46 8.75 2.47 -4.24
N LEU A 47 8.56 1.19 -3.91
CA LEU A 47 9.62 0.26 -3.52
C LEU A 47 10.63 0.05 -4.65
N ASN A 48 10.13 -0.06 -5.89
CA ASN A 48 10.96 -0.28 -7.08
C ASN A 48 11.43 1.01 -7.77
N SER A 49 11.03 2.18 -7.25
CA SER A 49 11.43 3.47 -7.81
C SER A 49 12.94 3.70 -7.64
N PRO A 50 13.64 4.29 -8.63
CA PRO A 50 15.08 4.58 -8.55
C PRO A 50 15.49 5.47 -7.37
N SER A 51 14.56 6.27 -6.84
CA SER A 51 14.79 7.14 -5.69
C SER A 51 14.38 6.52 -4.35
N ALA A 52 13.91 5.26 -4.33
CA ALA A 52 13.35 4.56 -3.17
C ALA A 52 12.37 5.47 -2.39
N GLY A 53 11.20 5.72 -2.99
CA GLY A 53 10.17 6.57 -2.41
C GLY A 53 9.65 6.01 -1.07
N PRO A 54 8.97 6.82 -0.26
CA PRO A 54 8.34 6.31 0.96
C PRO A 54 7.35 5.20 0.60
N LEU A 55 7.30 4.13 1.41
CA LEU A 55 6.31 3.06 1.30
C LEU A 55 4.96 3.57 1.81
N ALA A 56 4.38 4.49 1.06
CA ALA A 56 3.19 5.22 1.45
C ALA A 56 2.17 5.31 0.32
N TRP A 57 0.91 5.35 0.69
CA TRP A 57 -0.24 5.52 -0.20
C TRP A 57 -1.17 6.61 0.36
N GLU A 58 -1.74 7.42 -0.52
CA GLU A 58 -2.68 8.47 -0.14
C GLU A 58 -4.13 8.00 -0.37
N LEU A 59 -4.92 8.00 0.70
CA LEU A 59 -6.37 7.98 0.61
C LEU A 59 -6.84 9.37 0.18
N ALA A 60 -7.33 9.47 -1.05
CA ALA A 60 -7.80 10.74 -1.60
C ALA A 60 -8.92 11.37 -0.76
N ALA A 61 -8.96 12.70 -0.70
CA ALA A 61 -9.97 13.47 0.03
C ALA A 61 -11.42 13.10 -0.35
N ALA A 62 -11.66 12.68 -1.59
CA ALA A 62 -12.98 12.24 -2.04
C ALA A 62 -13.45 10.93 -1.37
N SER A 63 -12.50 10.09 -0.98
CA SER A 63 -12.68 8.78 -0.33
C SER A 63 -12.67 8.87 1.20
N ALA A 64 -12.13 9.95 1.76
CA ALA A 64 -12.05 10.18 3.19
C ALA A 64 -13.36 10.73 3.80
N ALA A 65 -13.65 10.37 5.04
CA ALA A 65 -14.85 10.77 5.77
C ALA A 65 -14.89 12.26 6.12
N ASP A 66 -13.72 12.86 6.37
CA ASP A 66 -13.57 14.27 6.73
C ASP A 66 -13.30 15.20 5.53
N GLY A 67 -13.28 14.64 4.31
CA GLY A 67 -12.99 15.37 3.08
C GLY A 67 -11.55 15.84 2.96
N ARG A 68 -10.60 15.24 3.70
CA ARG A 68 -9.17 15.53 3.63
C ARG A 68 -8.40 14.29 3.21
N ALA A 69 -7.30 14.47 2.49
CA ALA A 69 -6.45 13.34 2.14
C ALA A 69 -5.70 12.86 3.39
N HIS A 70 -5.53 11.54 3.50
CA HIS A 70 -4.78 10.90 4.59
C HIS A 70 -3.74 9.95 4.01
N THR A 71 -2.58 9.87 4.64
CA THR A 71 -1.47 9.04 4.16
C THR A 71 -1.36 7.80 5.02
N PHE A 72 -1.47 6.63 4.39
CA PHE A 72 -1.06 5.37 4.98
C PHE A 72 0.44 5.17 4.74
N ALA A 73 1.18 4.77 5.76
CA ALA A 73 2.60 4.45 5.66
C ALA A 73 2.86 3.02 6.13
N ALA A 74 3.44 2.20 5.26
CA ALA A 74 3.88 0.85 5.53
C ALA A 74 5.38 0.81 5.86
N GLU A 75 5.78 -0.25 6.53
CA GLU A 75 7.17 -0.68 6.66
C GLU A 75 7.40 -1.95 5.84
N LEU A 76 8.66 -2.33 5.57
CA LEU A 76 8.93 -3.57 4.84
C LEU A 76 8.35 -4.82 5.55
N ASP A 77 8.33 -4.81 6.88
CA ASP A 77 7.76 -5.91 7.70
C ASP A 77 6.22 -5.99 7.61
N ASP A 78 5.56 -4.95 7.08
CA ASP A 78 4.13 -4.95 6.82
C ASP A 78 3.78 -5.72 5.53
N LEU A 79 4.76 -6.10 4.71
CA LEU A 79 4.59 -6.57 3.33
C LEU A 79 5.09 -8.00 3.10
N ILE A 80 4.38 -8.76 2.27
CA ILE A 80 4.82 -10.05 1.74
C ILE A 80 5.49 -9.79 0.38
N ILE A 81 6.83 -9.80 0.38
CA ILE A 81 7.64 -9.42 -0.78
C ILE A 81 8.36 -10.64 -1.38
N GLU A 82 8.31 -10.77 -2.70
CA GLU A 82 9.10 -11.71 -3.48
C GLU A 82 10.12 -10.96 -4.37
N HIS A 83 11.33 -11.53 -4.51
CA HIS A 83 12.33 -10.99 -5.42
C HIS A 83 12.24 -11.72 -6.76
N VAL A 84 11.88 -10.99 -7.80
CA VAL A 84 11.74 -11.50 -9.17
C VAL A 84 13.01 -11.15 -9.95
N THR A 85 13.77 -12.17 -10.32
CA THR A 85 14.83 -12.07 -11.32
C THR A 85 14.22 -12.33 -12.70
N PRO A 86 14.37 -11.44 -13.69
CA PRO A 86 13.98 -11.78 -15.05
C PRO A 86 14.83 -12.98 -15.50
N ASP A 87 14.18 -14.09 -15.85
CA ASP A 87 14.83 -15.30 -16.38
C ASP A 87 15.76 -14.92 -17.55
N GLU A 88 16.93 -15.56 -17.61
CA GLU A 88 17.93 -15.42 -18.69
C GLU A 88 17.37 -15.79 -20.08
#